data_AF-A0A6J6LYY9-F1
#
_entry.id   AF-A0A6J6LYY9-F1
#
_cell.length_a   1.000
_cell.length_b   1.000
_cell.length_c   1.000
_cell.angle_alpha   90.00
_cell.angle_beta   90.00
_cell.angle_gamma   90.00
#
_symmetry.space_group_name_H-M   'P 1'
#
loop_
_entity.id
_entity.type
_entity.pdbx_description
1 polymer ?
#
loop_
_entity_poly.entity_id
_entity_poly.type
_entity_poly.pdbx_seq_one_letter_code
_entity_poly.pdbx_strand_id
1 'polypeptide(L)'
;MSNPDSIPHQSSDEVYELYQRAKDLLESGNPHAALLLIDRIMSAEPQSSSIMEMYARALFDTSDFRAASMAFDVLMQLQPDNDYAHFGKGLCLWRMQQFVQARDELGMASAMRPDRLEYARAFGQVKATLRARVADGLPLNGPIENQDKIDRFLGEDL
;
A
#
# COMPACT_ATOMS: atom_id res chain seq x y z
N MET A 1 -21.75 -26.16 -35.66
CA MET A 1 -20.51 -26.50 -34.94
C MET A 1 -20.21 -25.35 -34.01
N SER A 2 -20.46 -25.52 -32.72
CA SER A 2 -20.31 -24.49 -31.68
C SER A 2 -18.83 -24.31 -31.36
N ASN A 3 -18.38 -23.07 -31.27
CA ASN A 3 -17.01 -22.74 -30.87
C ASN A 3 -16.95 -22.70 -29.32
N PRO A 4 -16.21 -23.58 -28.63
CA PRO A 4 -16.24 -23.68 -27.17
C PRO A 4 -15.29 -22.72 -26.44
N ASP A 5 -14.47 -21.94 -27.15
CA ASP A 5 -13.39 -21.12 -26.55
C ASP A 5 -13.61 -19.60 -26.63
N SER A 6 -14.86 -19.15 -26.53
CA SER A 6 -15.09 -17.71 -26.29
C SER A 6 -14.92 -17.45 -24.81
N ILE A 7 -13.69 -17.15 -24.37
CA ILE A 7 -13.45 -16.48 -23.09
C ILE A 7 -14.40 -15.28 -23.08
N PRO A 8 -15.32 -15.12 -22.10
CA PRO A 8 -16.23 -13.99 -22.12
C PRO A 8 -15.37 -12.72 -22.04
N HIS A 9 -15.28 -11.98 -23.15
CA HIS A 9 -14.91 -10.58 -23.08
C HIS A 9 -16.03 -9.92 -22.29
N GLN A 10 -15.80 -9.67 -21.00
CA GLN A 10 -16.69 -8.85 -20.18
C GLN A 10 -16.96 -7.56 -20.98
N SER A 11 -18.23 -7.23 -21.16
CA SER A 11 -18.57 -6.01 -21.88
C SER A 11 -18.00 -4.81 -21.12
N SER A 12 -17.66 -3.73 -21.83
CA SER A 12 -17.21 -2.47 -21.21
C SER A 12 -18.19 -1.99 -20.12
N ASP A 13 -19.47 -2.29 -20.29
CA ASP A 13 -20.53 -1.98 -19.32
C ASP A 13 -20.39 -2.82 -18.04
N GLU A 14 -20.11 -4.13 -18.14
CA GLU A 14 -19.90 -5.00 -16.98
C GLU A 14 -18.67 -4.58 -16.18
N VAL A 15 -17.56 -4.26 -16.85
CA VAL A 15 -16.32 -3.79 -16.21
C VAL A 15 -16.58 -2.49 -15.45
N TYR A 16 -17.33 -1.56 -16.06
CA TYR A 16 -17.71 -0.31 -15.42
C TYR A 16 -18.62 -0.51 -14.19
N GLU A 17 -19.62 -1.38 -14.27
CA GLU A 17 -20.49 -1.71 -13.13
C GLU A 17 -19.72 -2.35 -11.97
N LEU A 18 -18.84 -3.30 -12.29
CA LEU A 18 -17.96 -3.93 -11.29
C LEU A 18 -17.05 -2.89 -10.63
N TYR A 19 -16.51 -1.95 -11.42
CA TYR A 19 -15.66 -0.87 -10.93
C TYR A 19 -16.41 0.04 -9.94
N GLN A 20 -17.62 0.50 -10.29
CA GLN A 20 -18.41 1.34 -9.38
C GLN A 20 -18.73 0.60 -8.08
N ARG A 21 -19.13 -0.68 -8.18
CA ARG A 21 -19.43 -1.49 -6.99
C ARG A 21 -18.20 -1.73 -6.11
N ALA A 22 -17.03 -1.96 -6.71
CA ALA A 22 -15.78 -2.12 -5.97
C ALA A 22 -15.40 -0.82 -5.23
N LYS A 23 -15.59 0.32 -5.88
CA LYS A 23 -15.41 1.64 -5.27
C LYS A 23 -16.34 1.86 -4.08
N ASP A 24 -17.63 1.58 -4.23
CA ASP A 24 -18.62 1.70 -3.14
C ASP A 24 -18.27 0.78 -1.96
N LEU A 25 -17.78 -0.43 -2.24
CA LEU A 25 -17.32 -1.35 -1.20
C LEU A 25 -16.12 -0.79 -0.42
N LEU A 26 -15.16 -0.12 -1.09
CA LEU A 26 -14.06 0.55 -0.40
C LEU A 26 -14.54 1.74 0.44
N GLU A 27 -15.44 2.56 -0.09
CA GLU A 27 -15.99 3.71 0.63
C GLU A 27 -16.83 3.30 1.85
N SER A 28 -17.48 2.13 1.78
CA SER A 28 -18.24 1.54 2.89
C SER A 28 -17.42 0.69 3.85
N GLY A 29 -16.09 0.60 3.67
CA GLY A 29 -15.19 -0.12 4.58
C GLY A 29 -15.19 -1.64 4.41
N ASN A 30 -15.50 -2.13 3.21
CA ASN A 30 -15.54 -3.55 2.85
C ASN A 30 -14.43 -3.93 1.84
N PRO A 31 -13.13 -3.71 2.16
CA PRO A 31 -12.03 -3.85 1.20
C PRO A 31 -11.81 -5.28 0.71
N HIS A 32 -12.06 -6.30 1.54
CA HIS A 32 -11.97 -7.70 1.11
C HIS A 32 -12.99 -8.04 0.01
N ALA A 33 -14.22 -7.53 0.12
CA ALA A 33 -15.24 -7.72 -0.91
C ALA A 33 -14.89 -6.94 -2.19
N ALA A 34 -14.31 -5.74 -2.05
CA ALA A 34 -13.82 -4.97 -3.17
C ALA A 34 -12.74 -5.73 -3.95
N LEU A 35 -11.77 -6.36 -3.27
CA LEU A 35 -10.72 -7.16 -3.92
C LEU A 35 -11.26 -8.26 -4.82
N LEU A 36 -12.36 -8.93 -4.43
CA LEU A 36 -13.00 -9.95 -5.28
C LEU A 36 -13.55 -9.39 -6.59
N LEU A 37 -14.06 -8.15 -6.56
CA LEU A 37 -14.53 -7.49 -7.78
C LEU A 37 -13.35 -6.97 -8.61
N ILE A 38 -12.34 -6.39 -7.97
CA ILE A 38 -11.15 -5.87 -8.62
C ILE A 38 -10.40 -6.98 -9.38
N ASP A 39 -10.28 -8.18 -8.82
CA ASP A 39 -9.67 -9.34 -9.49
C ASP A 39 -10.36 -9.68 -10.83
N ARG A 40 -11.70 -9.60 -10.86
CA ARG A 40 -12.47 -9.79 -12.09
C ARG A 40 -12.23 -8.69 -13.12
N ILE A 41 -12.13 -7.45 -12.67
CA ILE A 41 -11.91 -6.27 -13.53
C ILE A 41 -10.49 -6.31 -14.13
N MET A 42 -9.47 -6.66 -13.33
CA MET A 42 -8.07 -6.75 -13.79
C MET A 42 -7.85 -7.79 -14.88
N SER A 43 -8.68 -8.84 -14.91
CA SER A 43 -8.66 -9.85 -15.99
C SER A 43 -9.08 -9.26 -17.34
N ALA A 44 -9.90 -8.21 -17.34
CA ALA A 44 -10.36 -7.52 -18.55
C ALA A 44 -9.46 -6.32 -18.91
N GLU A 45 -9.01 -5.54 -17.92
CA GLU A 45 -8.23 -4.31 -18.12
C GLU A 45 -6.96 -4.27 -17.22
N PRO A 46 -5.92 -5.06 -17.55
CA PRO A 46 -4.73 -5.23 -16.68
C PRO A 46 -3.81 -4.00 -16.61
N GLN A 47 -4.00 -2.99 -17.46
CA GLN A 47 -3.14 -1.79 -17.55
C GLN A 47 -3.84 -0.49 -17.12
N SER A 48 -5.03 -0.58 -16.53
CA SER A 48 -5.76 0.61 -16.09
C SER A 48 -5.21 1.14 -14.76
N SER A 49 -4.62 2.35 -14.79
CA SER A 49 -4.07 3.01 -13.59
C SER A 49 -5.14 3.21 -12.51
N SER A 50 -6.38 3.53 -12.87
CA SER A 50 -7.47 3.71 -11.89
C SER A 50 -7.84 2.40 -11.19
N ILE A 51 -7.84 1.28 -11.91
CA ILE A 51 -8.07 -0.05 -11.34
C ILE A 51 -6.88 -0.46 -10.45
N MET A 52 -5.66 -0.15 -10.88
CA MET A 52 -4.45 -0.44 -10.11
C MET A 52 -4.38 0.38 -8.80
N GLU A 53 -4.78 1.65 -8.83
CA GLU A 53 -4.91 2.48 -7.63
C GLU A 53 -5.94 1.92 -6.65
N MET A 54 -7.10 1.52 -7.17
CA MET A 54 -8.15 0.91 -6.36
C MET A 54 -7.68 -0.40 -5.70
N TYR A 55 -6.94 -1.23 -6.44
CA TYR A 55 -6.35 -2.46 -5.92
C TYR A 55 -5.33 -2.20 -4.82
N ALA A 56 -4.40 -1.28 -5.04
CA ALA A 56 -3.38 -0.92 -4.06
C ALA A 56 -4.01 -0.38 -2.77
N ARG A 57 -5.05 0.45 -2.88
CA ARG A 57 -5.81 0.95 -1.75
C ARG A 57 -6.55 -0.17 -1.01
N ALA A 58 -7.20 -1.08 -1.74
CA ALA A 58 -7.89 -2.21 -1.14
C ALA A 58 -6.94 -3.12 -0.35
N LEU A 59 -5.73 -3.39 -0.89
CA LEU A 59 -4.68 -4.15 -0.20
C LEU A 59 -4.17 -3.42 1.06
N PHE A 60 -4.05 -2.09 1.00
CA PHE A 60 -3.68 -1.31 2.18
C PHE A 60 -4.75 -1.42 3.28
N ASP A 61 -6.02 -1.31 2.91
CA ASP A 61 -7.15 -1.36 3.83
C ASP A 61 -7.35 -2.76 4.43
N THR A 62 -6.93 -3.82 3.74
CA THR A 62 -6.84 -5.19 4.30
C THR A 62 -5.56 -5.47 5.09
N SER A 63 -4.72 -4.46 5.30
CA SER A 63 -3.42 -4.55 6.00
C SER A 63 -2.37 -5.44 5.33
N ASP A 64 -2.55 -5.81 4.06
CA ASP A 64 -1.49 -6.44 3.26
C ASP A 64 -0.54 -5.37 2.70
N PHE A 65 0.22 -4.74 3.61
CA PHE A 65 1.08 -3.61 3.28
C PHE A 65 2.20 -3.96 2.29
N ARG A 66 2.61 -5.24 2.26
CA ARG A 66 3.64 -5.70 1.31
C ARG A 66 3.06 -5.74 -0.10
N ALA A 67 1.92 -6.40 -0.29
CA ALA A 67 1.27 -6.44 -1.59
C ALA A 67 0.85 -5.03 -2.03
N ALA A 68 0.32 -4.22 -1.12
CA ALA A 68 -0.06 -2.84 -1.41
C ALA A 68 1.13 -2.00 -1.90
N SER A 69 2.30 -2.10 -1.24
CA SER A 69 3.52 -1.42 -1.67
C SER A 69 3.93 -1.83 -3.09
N MET A 70 3.87 -3.12 -3.42
CA MET A 70 4.18 -3.61 -4.77
C MET A 70 3.17 -3.11 -5.80
N ALA A 71 1.89 -3.03 -5.43
CA ALA A 71 0.86 -2.49 -6.31
C ALA A 71 1.08 -0.99 -6.58
N PHE A 72 1.50 -0.21 -5.58
CA PHE A 72 1.89 1.18 -5.78
C PHE A 72 3.14 1.31 -6.67
N ASP A 73 4.12 0.41 -6.58
CA ASP A 73 5.27 0.40 -7.49
C ASP A 73 4.86 0.22 -8.96
N VAL A 74 3.86 -0.64 -9.22
CA VAL A 74 3.30 -0.80 -10.58
C VAL A 74 2.52 0.43 -11.00
N LEU A 75 1.71 1.02 -10.11
CA LEU A 75 0.97 2.25 -10.40
C LEU A 75 1.92 3.40 -10.78
N MET A 76 3.06 3.53 -10.10
CA MET A 76 4.09 4.53 -10.43
C MET A 76 4.74 4.29 -11.81
N GLN A 77 4.81 3.03 -12.28
CA GLN A 77 5.28 2.73 -13.64
C GLN A 77 4.23 3.11 -14.69
N LEU A 78 2.95 2.89 -14.40
CA LEU A 78 1.84 3.26 -15.29
C LEU A 78 1.63 4.77 -15.34
N GLN A 79 1.80 5.44 -14.19
CA GLN A 79 1.56 6.85 -14.02
C GLN A 79 2.64 7.50 -13.13
N PRO A 80 3.79 7.89 -13.73
CA PRO A 80 4.92 8.47 -12.98
C PRO A 80 4.63 9.82 -12.30
N ASP A 81 3.56 10.52 -12.71
CA ASP A 81 3.13 11.79 -12.14
C ASP A 81 2.04 11.65 -11.06
N ASN A 82 1.70 10.40 -10.67
CA ASN A 82 0.71 10.14 -9.62
C ASN A 82 1.30 10.36 -8.22
N ASP A 83 1.02 11.51 -7.62
CA ASP A 83 1.46 11.84 -6.26
C ASP A 83 0.89 10.90 -5.17
N TYR A 84 -0.31 10.37 -5.40
CA TYR A 84 -0.97 9.47 -4.47
C TYR A 84 -0.26 8.11 -4.39
N ALA A 85 0.37 7.66 -5.48
CA ALA A 85 1.13 6.41 -5.48
C ALA A 85 2.33 6.47 -4.54
N HIS A 86 3.09 7.58 -4.54
CA HIS A 86 4.16 7.83 -3.58
C HIS A 86 3.63 7.90 -2.14
N PHE A 87 2.50 8.58 -1.93
CA PHE A 87 1.89 8.68 -0.61
C PHE A 87 1.47 7.31 -0.07
N GLY A 88 0.74 6.53 -0.87
CA GLY A 88 0.26 5.19 -0.54
C GLY A 88 1.41 4.23 -0.22
N LYS A 89 2.45 4.21 -1.06
CA LYS A 89 3.66 3.41 -0.80
C LYS A 89 4.35 3.84 0.49
N GLY A 90 4.49 5.14 0.72
CA GLY A 90 5.06 5.69 1.95
C GLY A 90 4.31 5.24 3.21
N LEU A 91 2.98 5.19 3.17
CA LEU A 91 2.16 4.66 4.26
C LEU A 91 2.34 3.14 4.45
N CYS A 92 2.44 2.36 3.36
CA CYS A 92 2.74 0.93 3.44
C CYS A 92 4.08 0.68 4.15
N LEU A 93 5.13 1.37 3.69
CA LEU A 93 6.48 1.30 4.26
C LEU A 93 6.49 1.71 5.74
N TRP A 94 5.73 2.74 6.10
CA TRP A 94 5.54 3.12 7.50
C TRP A 94 4.98 1.97 8.32
N ARG A 95 3.88 1.36 7.87
CA ARG A 95 3.20 0.26 8.59
C ARG A 95 4.11 -0.96 8.74
N MET A 96 4.99 -1.19 7.77
CA MET A 96 6.05 -2.20 7.82
C MET A 96 7.29 -1.77 8.62
N GLN A 97 7.27 -0.60 9.26
CA GLN A 97 8.38 -0.01 10.02
C GLN A 97 9.66 0.22 9.20
N GLN A 98 9.55 0.38 7.89
CA GLN A 98 10.63 0.77 6.98
C GLN A 98 10.71 2.30 6.88
N PHE A 99 10.96 2.96 8.01
CA PHE A 99 10.82 4.41 8.16
C PHE A 99 11.76 5.23 7.26
N VAL A 100 12.93 4.70 6.90
CA VAL A 100 13.85 5.41 5.98
C VAL A 100 13.23 5.53 4.60
N GLN A 101 12.74 4.42 4.04
CA GLN A 101 12.10 4.41 2.73
C GLN A 101 10.76 5.14 2.76
N ALA A 102 9.99 4.99 3.85
CA ALA A 102 8.75 5.73 4.04
C ALA A 102 8.98 7.25 4.00
N ARG A 103 10.07 7.75 4.60
CA ARG A 103 10.46 9.17 4.54
C ARG A 103 10.70 9.62 3.10
N ASP A 104 11.38 8.82 2.30
CA ASP A 104 11.75 9.20 0.94
C ASP A 104 10.49 9.29 0.06
N GLU A 105 9.59 8.29 0.14
CA GLU A 105 8.33 8.29 -0.62
C GLU A 105 7.36 9.39 -0.15
N LEU A 106 7.18 9.55 1.17
CA LEU A 106 6.32 10.63 1.71
C LEU A 106 6.90 12.02 1.43
N GLY A 107 8.22 12.14 1.37
CA GLY A 107 8.91 13.36 0.96
C GLY A 107 8.63 13.71 -0.50
N MET A 108 8.65 12.72 -1.40
CA MET A 108 8.30 12.91 -2.80
C MET A 108 6.84 13.35 -2.96
N ALA A 109 5.89 12.65 -2.33
CA ALA A 109 4.48 13.03 -2.37
C ALA A 109 4.25 14.46 -1.86
N SER A 110 4.87 14.83 -0.73
CA SER A 110 4.78 16.18 -0.17
C SER A 110 5.42 17.26 -1.05
N ALA A 111 6.43 16.92 -1.86
CA ALA A 111 7.06 17.84 -2.79
C ALA A 111 6.23 18.02 -4.08
N MET A 112 5.62 16.94 -4.57
CA MET A 112 4.72 16.98 -5.73
C MET A 112 3.45 17.77 -5.44
N ARG A 113 2.88 17.63 -4.23
CA ARG A 113 1.67 18.34 -3.80
C ARG A 113 1.83 19.04 -2.43
N PRO A 114 2.49 20.20 -2.39
CA PRO A 114 2.68 20.96 -1.15
C PRO A 114 1.38 21.49 -0.54
N ASP A 115 0.30 21.57 -1.33
CA ASP A 115 -1.05 21.99 -0.92
C ASP A 115 -1.79 20.91 -0.12
N ARG A 116 -1.38 19.64 -0.23
CA ARG A 116 -1.98 18.48 0.45
C ARG A 116 -1.44 18.34 1.86
N LEU A 117 -2.17 18.91 2.83
CA LEU A 117 -1.77 18.91 4.24
C LEU A 117 -1.58 17.49 4.80
N GLU A 118 -2.37 16.52 4.33
CA GLU A 118 -2.24 15.10 4.67
C GLU A 118 -0.84 14.54 4.37
N TYR A 119 -0.24 14.92 3.24
CA TYR A 119 1.08 14.45 2.83
C TYR A 119 2.17 15.10 3.68
N ALA A 120 2.08 16.42 3.89
CA ALA A 120 3.01 17.15 4.74
C ALA A 120 2.99 16.63 6.18
N ARG A 121 1.81 16.28 6.71
CA ARG A 121 1.65 15.67 8.05
C ARG A 121 2.32 14.30 8.12
N ALA A 122 2.05 13.41 7.18
CA ALA A 122 2.67 12.07 7.16
C ALA A 122 4.21 12.17 7.04
N PHE A 123 4.72 13.07 6.19
CA PHE A 123 6.15 13.33 6.06
C PHE A 123 6.76 13.91 7.35
N GLY A 124 6.06 14.82 8.02
CA GLY A 124 6.47 15.34 9.32
C GLY A 124 6.54 14.25 10.39
N GLN A 125 5.53 13.37 10.44
CA GLN A 125 5.47 12.27 11.37
C GLN A 125 6.66 11.31 11.18
N VAL A 126 7.03 10.94 9.95
CA VAL A 126 8.07 9.91 9.73
C VAL A 126 9.44 10.45 10.12
N LYS A 127 9.66 11.74 9.86
CA LYS A 127 10.86 12.45 10.32
C LYS A 127 10.93 12.52 11.85
N ALA A 128 9.80 12.75 12.52
CA ALA A 128 9.76 12.75 13.98
C ALA A 128 10.08 11.35 14.54
N THR A 129 9.52 10.29 13.96
CA THR A 129 9.82 8.90 14.35
C THR A 129 11.29 8.55 14.17
N LEU A 130 11.89 8.91 13.03
CA LEU A 130 13.31 8.69 12.78
C LEU A 130 14.18 9.45 13.79
N ARG A 131 13.86 10.73 14.08
CA ARG A 131 14.58 11.53 15.08
C ARG A 131 14.50 10.93 16.47
N ALA A 132 13.33 10.48 16.90
CA ALA A 132 13.15 9.82 18.19
C ALA A 132 14.01 8.56 18.29
N ARG A 133 13.97 7.70 17.26
CA ARG A 133 14.82 6.49 17.21
C ARG A 133 16.31 6.81 17.30
N VAL A 134 16.79 7.82 16.57
CA VAL A 134 18.19 8.26 16.66
C VAL A 134 18.54 8.73 18.08
N ALA A 135 17.66 9.53 18.70
CA ALA A 135 17.87 10.03 20.06
C ALA A 135 17.96 8.89 21.09
N ASP A 136 17.17 7.83 20.88
CA ASP A 136 17.11 6.67 21.76
C ASP A 136 18.15 5.58 21.39
N GLY A 137 19.00 5.80 20.37
CA GLY A 137 19.97 4.81 19.89
C GLY A 137 19.34 3.57 19.26
N LEU A 138 18.07 3.66 18.83
CA LEU A 138 17.31 2.57 18.25
C LEU A 138 17.56 2.42 16.74
N PRO A 139 17.40 1.22 16.17
CA PRO A 139 17.43 1.02 14.73
C PRO A 139 16.40 1.91 14.01
N LEU A 140 16.81 2.49 12.88
CA LEU A 140 15.96 3.38 12.08
C LEU A 140 14.77 2.67 11.44
N ASN A 141 14.84 1.35 11.27
CA ASN A 141 13.75 0.51 10.81
C ASN A 141 13.42 -0.53 11.88
N GLY A 142 12.18 -0.98 11.91
CA GLY A 142 11.72 -1.99 12.86
C GLY A 142 11.96 -3.44 12.40
N PRO A 143 11.43 -4.40 13.17
CA PRO A 143 10.96 -4.22 14.55
C PRO A 143 12.15 -4.01 15.51
N ILE A 144 11.91 -3.34 16.64
CA ILE A 144 12.88 -3.32 17.74
C ILE A 144 12.78 -4.70 18.40
N GLU A 145 13.80 -5.54 18.25
CA GLU A 145 13.86 -6.80 18.98
C GLU A 145 14.09 -6.49 20.46
N ASN A 146 13.22 -6.98 21.34
CA ASN A 146 13.47 -6.92 22.79
C ASN A 146 14.74 -7.72 23.10
N GLN A 147 15.66 -7.12 23.85
CA GLN A 147 16.89 -7.77 24.37
C GLN A 147 16.61 -8.90 25.38
N ASP A 148 15.36 -9.21 25.71
CA ASP A 148 14.94 -10.17 26.75
C ASP A 148 15.20 -11.66 26.45
N LYS A 149 15.95 -12.00 25.39
CA LYS A 149 16.39 -13.39 25.16
C LYS A 149 17.76 -13.72 25.72
N ILE A 150 18.53 -12.74 26.20
CA ILE A 150 19.90 -12.98 26.66
C ILE A 150 19.93 -13.52 28.12
N ASP A 151 18.97 -13.14 28.96
CA ASP A 151 18.91 -13.61 30.36
C ASP A 151 18.35 -15.02 30.55
N ARG A 152 17.81 -15.65 29.49
CA ARG A 152 17.30 -17.03 29.56
C ARG A 152 18.34 -18.12 29.31
N PHE A 153 19.60 -17.74 29.07
CA PHE A 153 20.69 -18.67 28.73
C PHE A 153 21.81 -18.78 29.80
N LEU A 154 21.72 -18.04 30.90
CA LEU A 154 22.74 -18.05 31.97
C LEU A 154 22.20 -18.58 33.32
N GLY A 155 21.10 -19.33 33.32
CA GLY A 155 20.37 -19.70 34.55
C GLY A 155 20.09 -21.19 34.78
N GLU A 156 20.72 -22.11 34.04
CA GLU A 156 20.59 -23.56 34.30
C GLU A 156 21.97 -24.23 34.23
N ASP A 157 22.80 -24.00 35.25
CA ASP A 157 23.95 -24.85 35.58
C ASP A 157 24.45 -24.49 36.99
N LEU A 158 23.70 -24.91 38.03
CA LEU A 158 24.18 -25.11 39.40
C LEU A 158 23.34 -26.17 40.12
#